data_AF-A0A1G0T847-F1
#
_entry.id   AF-A0A1G0T847-F1
#
_cell.length_a   1.000
_cell.length_b   1.000
_cell.length_c   1.000
_cell.angle_alpha   90.00
_cell.angle_beta   90.00
_cell.angle_gamma   90.00
#
_symmetry.space_group_name_H-M   'P 1'
#
loop_
_entity.id
_entity.type
_entity.pdbx_description
1 polymer ?
#
loop_
_entity_poly.entity_id
_entity_poly.type
_entity_poly.pdbx_seq_one_letter_code
_entity_poly.pdbx_strand_id
1 'polypeptide(L)'
;MNLSNNKPFFLILIFTLIFAYGKSIAQTSNLRTQTKIMLDSINTDSTIAIKEVLLNSSPQDAYVFCRDSLIGNTPLFVQSSFRNLTLRKNGYDDINILWSDITPGKVILMNYNGKEKEKSFFQKDIFKILTAGIVVLGGTTAYFKLKADNKFEEYEFSGNSNLLDDTRKYDLISGITFTALQINFGLLLYYFLIE
;
A
#
# COMPACT_ATOMS: atom_id res chain seq x y z
N MET A 1 -28.99 -78.91 -45.54
CA MET A 1 -28.80 -80.12 -44.73
C MET A 1 -27.67 -79.84 -43.75
N ASN A 2 -28.05 -79.76 -42.47
CA ASN A 2 -27.26 -79.88 -41.23
C ASN A 2 -25.73 -79.66 -41.24
N LEU A 3 -25.26 -78.71 -40.42
CA LEU A 3 -24.06 -78.75 -39.55
C LEU A 3 -23.94 -77.34 -38.94
N SER A 4 -24.39 -77.09 -37.71
CA SER A 4 -23.74 -77.51 -36.46
C SER A 4 -22.24 -77.21 -36.46
N ASN A 5 -21.78 -76.60 -35.35
CA ASN A 5 -20.42 -76.68 -34.83
C ASN A 5 -19.48 -75.44 -34.93
N ASN A 6 -19.94 -74.25 -34.56
CA ASN A 6 -19.04 -73.12 -34.21
C ASN A 6 -19.31 -72.52 -32.81
N LYS A 7 -19.71 -73.36 -31.85
CA LYS A 7 -19.85 -72.97 -30.43
C LYS A 7 -18.55 -72.93 -29.60
N PRO A 8 -17.40 -73.55 -29.95
CA PRO A 8 -16.22 -73.47 -29.09
C PRO A 8 -15.41 -72.17 -29.29
N PHE A 9 -15.55 -71.47 -30.43
CA PHE A 9 -14.74 -70.29 -30.73
C PHE A 9 -15.19 -69.03 -29.95
N PHE A 10 -16.50 -68.91 -29.67
CA PHE A 10 -17.04 -67.75 -28.97
C PHE A 10 -16.74 -67.76 -27.46
N LEU A 11 -16.65 -68.95 -26.86
CA LEU A 11 -16.28 -69.12 -25.45
C LEU A 11 -14.80 -68.82 -25.19
N ILE A 12 -13.90 -69.18 -26.12
CA ILE A 12 -12.47 -68.88 -26.02
C ILE A 12 -12.22 -67.36 -26.09
N LEU A 13 -12.94 -66.65 -26.98
CA LEU A 13 -12.80 -65.20 -27.13
C LEU A 13 -13.24 -64.44 -25.86
N ILE A 14 -14.35 -64.86 -25.24
CA ILE A 14 -14.83 -64.28 -23.99
C ILE A 14 -13.86 -64.56 -22.83
N PHE A 15 -13.30 -65.76 -22.75
CA PHE A 15 -12.33 -66.10 -21.70
C PHE A 15 -11.02 -65.30 -21.82
N THR A 16 -10.54 -65.04 -23.04
CA THR A 16 -9.37 -64.18 -23.26
C THR A 16 -9.63 -62.70 -22.92
N LEU A 17 -10.84 -62.20 -23.16
CA LEU A 17 -11.22 -60.82 -22.82
C LEU A 17 -11.34 -60.62 -21.30
N ILE A 18 -11.90 -61.59 -20.58
CA ILE A 18 -12.02 -61.53 -19.12
C ILE A 18 -10.63 -61.60 -18.44
N PHE A 19 -9.71 -62.43 -18.95
CA PHE A 19 -8.36 -62.54 -18.41
C PHE A 19 -7.50 -61.29 -18.70
N ALA A 20 -7.68 -60.65 -19.86
CA ALA A 20 -7.02 -59.39 -20.20
C ALA A 20 -7.51 -58.22 -19.32
N TYR A 21 -8.81 -58.16 -19.02
CA TYR A 21 -9.37 -57.16 -18.11
C TYR A 21 -8.95 -57.38 -16.64
N GLY A 22 -8.84 -58.63 -16.18
CA GLY A 22 -8.40 -58.95 -14.82
C GLY A 22 -6.97 -58.48 -14.50
N LYS A 23 -6.03 -58.60 -15.45
CA LYS A 23 -4.65 -58.10 -15.28
C LYS A 23 -4.57 -56.57 -15.15
N SER A 24 -5.40 -55.84 -15.90
CA SER A 24 -5.45 -54.36 -15.85
C SER A 24 -5.97 -53.84 -14.49
N ILE A 25 -6.90 -54.56 -13.88
CA ILE A 25 -7.46 -54.19 -12.56
C ILE A 25 -6.47 -54.50 -11.41
N ALA A 26 -5.68 -55.57 -11.51
CA ALA A 26 -4.65 -55.90 -10.52
C ALA A 26 -3.44 -54.93 -10.54
N GLN A 27 -3.18 -54.29 -11.68
CA GLN A 27 -2.10 -53.32 -11.85
C GLN A 27 -2.51 -51.91 -11.36
N THR A 28 -3.80 -51.56 -11.49
CA THR A 28 -4.35 -50.28 -11.00
C THR A 28 -4.62 -50.26 -9.49
N SER A 29 -4.91 -51.40 -8.85
CA SER A 29 -5.02 -51.47 -7.38
C SER A 29 -3.67 -51.25 -6.69
N ASN A 30 -2.58 -51.85 -7.20
CA ASN A 30 -1.23 -51.62 -6.68
C ASN A 30 -0.75 -50.17 -6.84
N LEU A 31 -1.13 -49.49 -7.93
CA LEU A 31 -0.84 -48.06 -8.12
C LEU A 31 -1.61 -47.17 -7.15
N ARG A 32 -2.86 -47.53 -6.78
CA ARG A 32 -3.63 -46.83 -5.75
C ARG A 32 -3.07 -47.05 -4.34
N THR A 33 -2.56 -48.25 -4.05
CA THR A 33 -1.95 -48.55 -2.76
C THR A 33 -0.56 -47.92 -2.65
N GLN A 34 0.23 -47.90 -3.73
CA GLN A 34 1.51 -47.18 -3.79
C GLN A 34 1.33 -45.67 -3.71
N THR A 35 0.34 -45.08 -4.39
CA THR A 35 0.07 -43.63 -4.26
C THR A 35 -0.47 -43.27 -2.88
N LYS A 36 -1.23 -44.14 -2.20
CA LYS A 36 -1.66 -43.91 -0.81
C LYS A 36 -0.49 -44.03 0.18
N ILE A 37 0.38 -45.02 0.02
CA ILE A 37 1.60 -45.18 0.86
C ILE A 37 2.59 -44.03 0.59
N MET A 38 2.62 -43.49 -0.64
CA MET A 38 3.40 -42.30 -0.98
C MET A 38 2.75 -41.00 -0.46
N LEU A 39 1.42 -40.88 -0.45
CA LEU A 39 0.71 -39.75 0.16
C LEU A 39 0.86 -39.74 1.69
N ASP A 40 0.78 -40.90 2.34
CA ASP A 40 0.92 -41.03 3.80
C ASP A 40 2.38 -40.81 4.25
N SER A 41 3.37 -41.01 3.37
CA SER A 41 4.78 -40.67 3.63
C SER A 41 5.17 -39.25 3.23
N ILE A 42 4.34 -38.55 2.45
CA ILE A 42 4.46 -37.09 2.22
C ILE A 42 3.78 -36.30 3.35
N ASN A 43 2.80 -36.88 4.06
CA ASN A 43 2.18 -36.25 5.24
C ASN A 43 2.99 -36.39 6.55
N THR A 44 4.15 -37.03 6.49
CA THR A 44 5.22 -36.91 7.49
C THR A 44 6.36 -36.02 6.99
N ASP A 45 6.10 -35.16 6.02
CA ASP A 45 6.97 -34.02 5.73
C ASP A 45 6.71 -32.93 6.77
N SER A 46 7.70 -32.76 7.63
CA SER A 46 7.96 -31.58 8.44
C SER A 46 6.88 -30.47 8.37
N THR A 47 5.85 -30.59 9.21
CA THR A 47 5.21 -29.38 9.72
C THR A 47 6.29 -28.67 10.53
N ILE A 48 7.10 -27.85 9.85
CA ILE A 48 7.98 -26.89 10.49
C ILE A 48 7.03 -26.09 11.38
N ALA A 49 7.02 -26.42 12.67
CA ALA A 49 6.19 -25.74 13.63
C ALA A 49 6.52 -24.26 13.49
N ILE A 50 5.58 -23.48 12.94
CA ILE A 50 5.78 -22.06 12.70
C ILE A 50 5.89 -21.45 14.09
N LYS A 51 7.14 -21.28 14.53
CA LYS A 51 7.41 -20.70 15.83
C LYS A 51 7.26 -19.21 15.69
N GLU A 52 6.24 -18.66 16.35
CA GLU A 52 6.04 -17.23 16.49
C GLU A 52 6.69 -16.75 17.79
N VAL A 53 7.37 -15.61 17.71
CA VAL A 53 7.99 -14.96 18.87
C VAL A 53 7.61 -13.49 18.86
N LEU A 54 7.29 -12.95 20.04
CA LEU A 54 7.00 -11.53 20.20
C LEU A 54 8.29 -10.72 20.05
N LEU A 55 8.37 -9.93 18.99
CA LEU A 55 9.41 -8.95 18.75
C LEU A 55 9.01 -7.63 19.43
N ASN A 56 9.85 -7.17 20.36
CA ASN A 56 9.63 -5.91 21.07
C ASN A 56 10.85 -5.00 20.99
N SER A 57 10.63 -3.69 21.00
CA SER A 57 11.70 -2.68 20.95
C SER A 57 11.46 -1.53 21.90
N SER A 58 12.55 -0.82 22.23
CA SER A 58 12.54 0.47 22.91
C SER A 58 13.29 1.48 22.04
N PRO A 59 12.63 2.54 21.54
CA PRO A 59 11.23 2.88 21.76
C PRO A 59 10.26 1.87 21.11
N GLN A 60 9.02 1.84 21.60
CA GLN A 60 7.94 1.05 20.99
C GLN A 60 7.54 1.64 19.62
N ASP A 61 6.71 0.93 18.85
CA ASP A 61 6.21 1.35 17.54
C ASP A 61 7.34 1.61 16.51
N ALA A 62 8.35 0.74 16.49
CA ALA A 62 9.34 0.67 15.42
C ALA A 62 8.77 -0.14 14.25
N TYR A 63 8.97 0.32 13.02
CA TYR A 63 8.62 -0.40 11.81
C TYR A 63 9.52 -1.62 11.64
N VAL A 64 8.93 -2.76 11.31
CA VAL A 64 9.62 -4.04 11.12
C VAL A 64 9.56 -4.40 9.65
N PHE A 65 10.73 -4.40 9.01
CA PHE A 65 10.88 -4.78 7.61
C PHE A 65 11.53 -6.16 7.49
N CYS A 66 11.13 -6.94 6.49
CA CYS A 66 11.89 -8.08 6.00
C CYS A 66 12.28 -7.80 4.56
N ARG A 67 13.59 -7.69 4.29
CA ARG A 67 14.11 -7.15 3.03
C ARG A 67 13.52 -5.75 2.81
N ASP A 68 12.71 -5.58 1.76
CA ASP A 68 12.11 -4.30 1.39
C ASP A 68 10.62 -4.18 1.77
N SER A 69 10.04 -5.24 2.37
CA SER A 69 8.61 -5.27 2.72
C SER A 69 8.39 -4.91 4.18
N LEU A 70 7.49 -3.96 4.44
CA LEU A 70 6.98 -3.66 5.78
C LEU A 70 6.02 -4.78 6.21
N ILE A 71 6.30 -5.42 7.34
CA ILE A 71 5.46 -6.48 7.92
C ILE A 71 4.53 -5.91 8.99
N GLY A 72 4.99 -4.91 9.74
CA GLY A 72 4.20 -4.27 10.79
C GLY A 72 5.05 -3.42 11.73
N ASN A 73 4.54 -3.17 12.93
CA ASN A 73 5.17 -2.32 13.93
C ASN A 73 5.33 -3.07 15.25
N THR A 74 6.44 -2.85 15.97
CA THR A 74 6.64 -3.44 17.30
C THR A 74 5.65 -2.85 18.33
N PRO A 75 5.12 -3.63 19.28
CA PRO A 75 5.35 -5.06 19.44
C PRO A 75 4.61 -5.89 18.37
N LEU A 76 5.33 -6.85 17.75
CA LEU A 76 4.85 -7.66 16.62
C LEU A 76 5.17 -9.13 16.85
N PHE A 77 4.22 -10.03 16.59
CA PHE A 77 4.53 -11.46 16.50
C PHE A 77 5.17 -11.75 15.15
N VAL A 78 6.41 -12.25 15.17
CA VAL A 78 7.16 -12.56 13.96
C VAL A 78 7.32 -14.07 13.86
N GLN A 79 7.18 -14.61 12.65
CA GLN A 79 7.33 -16.02 12.35
C GLN A 79 8.78 -16.38 12.03
N SER A 80 9.17 -17.61 12.36
CA SER A 80 10.49 -18.18 12.04
C SER A 80 10.89 -18.21 10.56
N SER A 81 9.94 -17.98 9.65
CA SER A 81 10.18 -17.81 8.21
C SER A 81 10.98 -16.53 7.90
N PHE A 82 10.90 -15.50 8.75
CA PHE A 82 11.60 -14.23 8.57
C PHE A 82 13.00 -14.27 9.20
N ARG A 83 14.02 -14.55 8.38
CA ARG A 83 15.41 -14.73 8.87
C ARG A 83 16.11 -13.42 9.23
N ASN A 84 15.93 -12.38 8.41
CA ASN A 84 16.60 -11.08 8.56
C ASN A 84 15.52 -10.01 8.65
N LEU A 85 15.53 -9.27 9.75
CA LEU A 85 14.61 -8.16 9.96
C LEU A 85 15.39 -6.88 10.15
N THR A 86 14.82 -5.78 9.67
CA THR A 86 15.33 -4.43 9.91
C THR A 86 14.29 -3.66 10.70
N LEU A 87 14.68 -3.18 11.88
CA LEU A 87 13.88 -2.26 12.66
C LEU A 87 14.23 -0.85 12.25
N ARG A 88 13.20 -0.06 11.94
CA ARG A 88 13.33 1.36 11.61
C ARG A 88 12.41 2.18 12.49
N LYS A 89 12.93 3.28 13.02
CA LYS A 89 12.16 4.22 13.82
C LYS A 89 12.70 5.62 13.52
N ASN A 90 11.82 6.56 13.22
CA ASN A 90 12.23 7.92 12.91
C ASN A 90 13.02 8.54 14.08
N GLY A 91 14.19 9.10 13.78
CA GLY A 91 15.12 9.65 14.77
C GLY A 91 16.01 8.62 15.47
N TYR A 92 15.96 7.36 15.04
CA TYR A 92 16.80 6.29 15.55
C TYR A 92 17.58 5.64 14.42
N ASP A 93 18.65 4.95 14.75
CA ASP A 93 19.42 4.16 13.81
C ASP A 93 18.68 2.88 13.42
N ASP A 94 18.82 2.51 12.15
CA ASP A 94 18.32 1.24 11.62
C ASP A 94 19.10 0.09 12.26
N ILE A 95 18.38 -0.91 12.79
CA ILE A 95 18.98 -2.10 13.39
C ILE A 95 18.60 -3.32 12.57
N ASN A 96 19.61 -4.04 12.08
CA ASN A 96 19.42 -5.35 11.47
C ASN A 96 19.54 -6.42 12.55
N ILE A 97 18.53 -7.28 12.64
CA ILE A 97 18.51 -8.42 13.56
C ILE A 97 18.29 -9.71 12.78
N LEU A 98 18.87 -10.80 13.28
CA LEU A 98 18.57 -12.13 12.80
C LEU A 98 17.45 -12.74 13.64
N TRP A 99 16.71 -13.68 13.06
CA TRP A 99 15.69 -14.46 13.78
C TRP A 99 16.25 -15.12 15.06
N SER A 100 17.51 -15.57 15.02
CA SER A 100 18.20 -16.17 16.16
C SER A 100 18.38 -15.22 17.35
N ASP A 101 18.37 -13.90 17.11
CA ASP A 101 18.58 -12.88 18.14
C ASP A 101 17.29 -12.53 18.89
N ILE A 102 16.14 -13.00 18.38
CA ILE A 102 14.80 -12.76 18.92
C ILE A 102 14.48 -13.84 19.95
N THR A 103 14.61 -13.48 21.22
CA THR A 103 14.23 -14.35 22.34
C THR A 103 12.94 -13.84 23.01
N PRO A 104 12.05 -14.73 23.47
CA PRO A 104 10.85 -14.32 24.19
C PRO A 104 11.17 -13.39 25.36
N GLY A 105 10.53 -12.23 25.41
CA GLY A 105 10.71 -11.24 26.48
C GLY A 105 11.91 -10.30 26.32
N LYS A 106 12.78 -10.49 25.31
CA LYS A 106 13.89 -9.56 25.03
C LYS A 106 13.37 -8.31 24.31
N VAL A 107 13.83 -7.15 24.78
CA VAL A 107 13.55 -5.85 24.18
C VAL A 107 14.79 -5.38 23.43
N ILE A 108 14.62 -5.02 22.15
CA ILE A 108 15.70 -4.48 21.34
C ILE A 108 15.79 -2.97 21.57
N LEU A 109 16.92 -2.50 22.07
CA LEU A 109 17.18 -1.07 22.28
C LEU A 109 17.64 -0.42 20.97
N MET A 110 16.95 0.63 20.53
CA MET A 110 17.36 1.44 19.39
C MET A 110 18.12 2.68 19.84
N ASN A 111 19.18 3.04 19.11
CA ASN A 111 19.97 4.23 19.41
C ASN A 111 19.34 5.46 18.77
N TYR A 112 19.03 6.47 19.58
CA TYR A 112 18.54 7.75 19.09
C TYR A 112 19.69 8.49 18.41
N ASN A 113 19.52 8.86 17.14
CA ASN A 113 20.58 9.47 16.33
C ASN A 113 20.47 10.99 16.23
N GLY A 114 19.60 11.61 17.04
CA GLY A 114 19.50 13.08 17.12
C GLY A 114 18.98 13.76 15.85
N LYS A 115 18.63 12.99 14.81
CA LYS A 115 17.99 13.55 13.62
C LYS A 115 16.55 13.86 13.99
N GLU A 116 16.28 15.12 14.32
CA GLU A 116 14.92 15.61 14.49
C GLU A 116 14.11 15.24 13.25
N LYS A 117 12.88 14.76 13.48
CA LYS A 117 11.93 14.46 12.41
C LYS A 117 11.79 15.71 11.55
N GLU A 118 12.12 15.59 10.26
CA GLU A 118 11.82 16.65 9.32
C GLU A 118 10.31 16.94 9.44
N LYS A 119 9.96 18.16 9.87
CA LYS A 119 8.57 18.53 10.12
C LYS A 119 7.81 18.33 8.82
N SER A 120 6.67 17.63 8.87
CA SER A 120 5.76 17.54 7.72
C SER A 120 5.47 18.94 7.19
N PHE A 121 5.34 19.09 5.88
CA PHE A 121 5.03 20.35 5.19
C PHE A 121 4.00 21.22 5.93
N PHE A 122 2.88 20.60 6.36
CA PHE A 122 1.78 21.27 7.08
C PHE A 122 2.20 21.90 8.42
N GLN A 123 3.29 21.44 9.02
CA GLN A 123 3.85 21.94 10.28
C GLN A 123 4.95 22.99 10.05
N LYS A 124 5.48 23.11 8.82
CA LYS A 124 6.50 24.11 8.49
C LYS A 124 5.88 25.51 8.51
N ASP A 125 6.64 26.50 8.92
CA ASP A 125 6.14 27.88 9.02
C ASP A 125 5.81 28.48 7.64
N ILE A 126 6.49 28.01 6.58
CA ILE A 126 6.17 28.41 5.21
C ILE A 126 4.74 28.05 4.80
N PHE A 127 4.22 26.88 5.23
CA PHE A 127 2.84 26.49 4.96
C PHE A 127 1.85 27.46 5.62
N LYS A 128 2.11 27.85 6.88
CA LYS A 128 1.27 28.82 7.60
C LYS A 128 1.29 30.19 6.93
N ILE A 129 2.46 30.64 6.49
CA ILE A 129 2.63 31.93 5.80
C ILE A 129 1.88 31.93 4.46
N LEU A 130 2.00 30.87 3.67
CA LEU A 130 1.33 30.76 2.36
C LEU A 130 -0.19 30.66 2.54
N THR A 131 -0.67 29.83 3.46
CA THR A 131 -2.12 29.72 3.75
C THR A 131 -2.72 31.01 4.30
N ALA A 132 -2.04 31.70 5.22
CA ALA A 132 -2.47 33.03 5.66
C ALA A 132 -2.46 34.04 4.51
N GLY A 133 -1.44 33.99 3.65
CA GLY A 133 -1.35 34.80 2.44
C GLY A 133 -2.53 34.59 1.49
N ILE A 134 -2.98 33.35 1.30
CA ILE A 134 -4.17 33.02 0.51
C ILE A 134 -5.41 33.71 1.05
N VAL A 135 -5.62 33.68 2.37
CA VAL A 135 -6.79 34.32 3.00
C VAL A 135 -6.74 35.84 2.81
N VAL A 136 -5.58 36.46 3.05
CA VAL A 136 -5.42 37.93 2.90
C VAL A 136 -5.55 38.36 1.44
N LEU A 137 -4.86 37.69 0.51
CA LEU A 137 -4.88 38.02 -0.92
C LEU A 137 -6.24 37.71 -1.55
N GLY A 138 -6.86 36.60 -1.18
CA GLY A 138 -8.21 36.23 -1.62
C GLY A 138 -9.26 37.23 -1.11
N GLY A 139 -9.21 37.58 0.17
CA GLY A 139 -10.12 38.57 0.76
C GLY A 139 -9.96 39.96 0.14
N THR A 140 -8.72 40.42 -0.05
CA THR A 140 -8.45 41.72 -0.71
C THR A 140 -8.89 41.73 -2.16
N THR A 141 -8.63 40.66 -2.91
CA THR A 141 -9.11 40.51 -4.30
C THR A 141 -10.64 40.61 -4.35
N ALA A 142 -11.34 39.82 -3.53
CA ALA A 142 -12.80 39.83 -3.50
C ALA A 142 -13.36 41.20 -3.09
N TYR A 143 -12.77 41.83 -2.07
CA TYR A 143 -13.18 43.16 -1.62
C TYR A 143 -13.08 44.20 -2.74
N PHE A 144 -11.95 44.26 -3.45
CA PHE A 144 -11.76 45.24 -4.50
C PHE A 144 -12.56 44.92 -5.76
N LYS A 145 -12.77 43.64 -6.08
CA LYS A 145 -13.63 43.23 -7.20
C LYS A 145 -15.07 43.69 -6.98
N LEU A 146 -15.64 43.39 -5.81
CA LEU A 146 -16.99 43.85 -5.44
C LEU A 146 -17.11 45.38 -5.48
N LYS A 147 -16.07 46.10 -5.04
CA LYS A 147 -16.06 47.56 -5.08
C LYS A 147 -16.01 48.12 -6.50
N ALA A 148 -15.27 47.46 -7.39
CA ALA A 148 -15.21 47.83 -8.81
C ALA A 148 -16.57 47.63 -9.49
N ASP A 149 -17.19 46.47 -9.24
CA ASP A 149 -18.48 46.09 -9.82
C ASP A 149 -19.58 47.08 -9.38
N ASN A 150 -19.69 47.38 -8.08
CA ASN A 150 -20.65 48.37 -7.57
C ASN A 150 -20.46 49.75 -8.21
N LYS A 151 -19.21 50.19 -8.40
CA LYS A 151 -18.92 51.49 -9.04
C LYS A 151 -19.28 51.50 -10.52
N PHE A 152 -19.16 50.35 -11.18
CA PHE A 152 -19.53 50.20 -12.57
C PHE A 152 -21.05 50.25 -12.74
N GLU A 153 -21.81 49.60 -11.86
CA GLU A 153 -23.29 49.69 -11.84
C GLU A 153 -23.76 51.13 -11.62
N GLU A 154 -23.14 51.87 -10.69
CA GLU A 154 -23.42 53.30 -10.49
C GLU A 154 -23.11 54.14 -11.74
N TYR A 155 -22.04 53.80 -12.48
CA TYR A 155 -21.70 54.42 -13.75
C TYR A 155 -22.75 54.14 -14.82
N GLU A 156 -23.21 52.89 -14.96
CA GLU A 156 -24.25 52.52 -15.93
C GLU A 156 -25.55 53.30 -15.70
N PHE A 157 -25.91 53.55 -14.44
CA PHE A 157 -27.10 54.33 -14.11
C PHE A 157 -26.90 55.85 -14.31
N SER A 158 -25.77 56.40 -13.89
CA SER A 158 -25.56 57.85 -13.83
C SER A 158 -24.90 58.46 -15.08
N GLY A 159 -24.18 57.66 -15.88
CA GLY A 159 -23.33 58.13 -16.97
C GLY A 159 -22.11 58.95 -16.53
N ASN A 160 -21.80 59.01 -15.23
CA ASN A 160 -20.72 59.83 -14.70
C ASN A 160 -19.35 59.16 -14.90
N SER A 161 -18.54 59.70 -15.80
CA SER A 161 -17.21 59.17 -16.14
C SER A 161 -16.24 59.00 -14.96
N ASN A 162 -16.39 59.79 -13.89
CA ASN A 162 -15.51 59.66 -12.71
C ASN A 162 -15.66 58.30 -12.02
N LEU A 163 -16.85 57.69 -12.08
CA LEU A 163 -17.10 56.36 -11.54
C LEU A 163 -16.38 55.28 -12.36
N LEU A 164 -16.22 55.50 -13.67
CA LEU A 164 -15.50 54.58 -14.55
C LEU A 164 -14.01 54.54 -14.22
N ASP A 165 -13.41 55.67 -13.85
CA ASP A 165 -12.01 55.72 -13.40
C ASP A 165 -11.82 55.02 -12.06
N ASP A 166 -12.78 55.16 -11.12
CA ASP A 166 -12.77 54.43 -9.86
C ASP A 166 -12.94 52.92 -10.08
N THR A 167 -13.84 52.49 -10.96
CA THR A 167 -13.98 51.08 -11.36
C THR A 167 -12.64 50.53 -11.86
N ARG A 168 -11.99 51.22 -12.80
CA ARG A 168 -10.69 50.79 -13.34
C ARG A 168 -9.62 50.67 -12.26
N LYS A 169 -9.58 51.62 -11.32
CA LYS A 169 -8.63 51.60 -10.21
C LYS A 169 -8.83 50.37 -9.32
N TYR A 170 -10.07 50.08 -8.92
CA TYR A 170 -10.35 48.93 -8.05
C TYR A 170 -10.18 47.60 -8.78
N ASP A 171 -10.60 47.52 -10.05
CA ASP A 171 -10.43 46.32 -10.87
C ASP A 171 -8.95 45.99 -11.07
N LEU A 172 -8.11 47.01 -11.35
CA LEU A 172 -6.65 46.85 -11.44
C LEU A 172 -6.04 46.32 -10.14
N ILE A 173 -6.41 46.90 -8.99
CA ILE A 173 -5.94 46.43 -7.68
C ILE A 173 -6.34 44.98 -7.48
N SER A 174 -7.60 44.63 -7.76
CA SER A 174 -8.10 43.26 -7.64
C SER A 174 -7.35 42.29 -8.55
N GLY A 175 -7.02 42.71 -9.78
CA GLY A 175 -6.23 41.91 -10.73
C GLY A 175 -4.82 41.65 -10.22
N ILE A 176 -4.14 42.68 -9.70
CA ILE A 176 -2.79 42.54 -9.12
C ILE A 176 -2.81 41.60 -7.92
N THR A 177 -3.77 41.77 -6.99
CA THR A 177 -3.87 40.89 -5.81
C THR A 177 -4.24 39.46 -6.20
N PHE A 178 -5.04 39.27 -7.26
CA PHE A 178 -5.38 37.95 -7.78
C PHE A 178 -4.18 37.25 -8.41
N THR A 179 -3.35 37.97 -9.19
CA THR A 179 -2.10 37.41 -9.71
C THR A 179 -1.15 37.03 -8.57
N ALA A 180 -1.03 37.88 -7.54
CA ALA A 180 -0.23 37.55 -6.36
C ALA A 180 -0.78 36.30 -5.63
N LEU A 181 -2.11 36.16 -5.53
CA LEU A 181 -2.76 34.97 -5.00
C LEU A 181 -2.40 33.71 -5.79
N GLN A 182 -2.44 33.78 -7.12
CA GLN A 182 -2.09 32.65 -7.99
C GLN A 182 -0.63 32.21 -7.78
N ILE A 183 0.30 33.15 -7.68
CA ILE A 183 1.72 32.85 -7.40
C ILE A 183 1.87 32.20 -6.02
N ASN A 184 1.22 32.75 -4.99
CA ASN A 184 1.25 32.21 -3.64
C ASN A 184 0.71 30.77 -3.60
N PHE A 185 -0.46 30.54 -4.22
CA PHE A 185 -1.07 29.22 -4.30
C PHE A 185 -0.20 28.24 -5.10
N GLY A 186 0.43 28.69 -6.19
CA GLY A 186 1.37 27.90 -6.98
C GLY A 186 2.59 27.46 -6.16
N LEU A 187 3.15 28.35 -5.33
CA LEU A 187 4.25 28.00 -4.41
C LEU A 187 3.80 26.99 -3.34
N LEU A 188 2.59 27.14 -2.79
CA LEU A 188 2.02 26.20 -1.83
C LEU A 188 1.92 24.80 -2.44
N LEU A 189 1.39 24.69 -3.65
CA LEU A 189 1.28 23.42 -4.37
C LEU A 189 2.64 22.84 -4.73
N TYR A 190 3.58 23.66 -5.18
CA TYR A 190 4.94 23.22 -5.50
C TYR A 190 5.61 22.57 -4.29
N TYR A 191 5.59 23.23 -3.14
CA TYR A 191 6.18 22.66 -1.92
C TYR A 191 5.42 21.45 -1.39
N PHE A 192 4.10 21.41 -1.57
CA PHE A 192 3.30 20.25 -1.22
C PHE A 192 3.63 19.00 -2.06
N LEU A 193 3.92 19.18 -3.35
CA LEU A 193 4.17 18.07 -4.28
C LEU A 193 5.59 17.51 -4.22
N ILE A 194 6.57 18.32 -3.80
CA ILE A 194 7.98 17.90 -3.75
C ILE A 194 8.33 17.20 -2.43
N GLU A 195 7.45 17.28 -1.44
CA GLU A 195 7.57 16.62 -0.14
C GLU A 195 6.81 15.29 -0.11
#